data_AF-C1IRY0-F1
#
_entry.id   AF-C1IRY0-F1
#
_cell.length_a   1.000
_cell.length_b   1.000
_cell.length_c   1.000
_cell.angle_alpha   90.00
_cell.angle_beta   90.00
_cell.angle_gamma   90.00
#
_symmetry.space_group_name_H-M   'P 1'
#
loop_
_entity.id
_entity.type
_entity.pdbx_description
1 polymer ?
#
loop_
_entity_poly.entity_id
_entity_poly.type
_entity_poly.pdbx_seq_one_letter_code
_entity_poly.pdbx_strand_id
1 'polypeptide(L)'
;MPCQLQGQLVRITHNLLRDMGGNFPLECLQENVFVAFPATAFASSGAPQLSSSGAKAIYETLKNIDILFEADDPPTQWDQQKLENFQNIVYRQIEESKCMMGSVDTSDYLIRTEGLNTYFGNIAAVLKEKNFSYC
;
A
#
# COMPACT_ATOMS: atom_id res chain seq x y z
N MET A 1 -24.07 6.33 2.73
CA MET A 1 -23.50 5.35 1.77
C MET A 1 -22.83 4.24 2.58
N PRO A 2 -22.89 2.97 2.15
CA PRO A 2 -22.16 1.90 2.81
C PRO A 2 -20.64 2.17 2.72
N CYS A 3 -19.93 1.99 3.83
CA CYS A 3 -18.49 2.19 3.90
C CYS A 3 -17.77 0.99 3.27
N GLN A 4 -17.40 1.10 2.01
CA GLN A 4 -16.85 0.00 1.23
C GLN A 4 -15.76 0.48 0.29
N LEU A 5 -14.73 -0.34 0.11
CA LEU A 5 -13.67 -0.06 -0.84
C LEU A 5 -14.17 -0.29 -2.27
N GLN A 6 -13.87 0.62 -3.18
CA GLN A 6 -14.22 0.44 -4.58
C GLN A 6 -13.24 -0.52 -5.26
N GLY A 7 -13.69 -1.75 -5.54
CA GLY A 7 -12.85 -2.76 -6.22
C GLY A 7 -12.33 -2.30 -7.59
N GLN A 8 -13.09 -1.43 -8.29
CA GLN A 8 -12.63 -0.83 -9.54
C GLN A 8 -11.39 0.07 -9.33
N LEU A 9 -11.36 0.89 -8.28
CA LEU A 9 -10.22 1.76 -7.99
C LEU A 9 -8.98 0.93 -7.63
N VAL A 10 -9.14 -0.14 -6.84
CA VAL A 10 -8.04 -1.09 -6.53
C VAL A 10 -7.46 -1.69 -7.81
N ARG A 11 -8.33 -2.12 -8.74
CA ARG A 11 -7.87 -2.70 -10.01
C ARG A 11 -7.11 -1.67 -10.85
N ILE A 12 -7.56 -0.41 -10.85
CA ILE A 12 -6.90 0.66 -11.59
C ILE A 12 -5.54 0.98 -10.98
N THR A 13 -5.44 1.17 -9.66
CA THR A 13 -4.15 1.45 -8.99
C THR A 13 -3.17 0.31 -9.14
N HIS A 14 -3.62 -0.94 -9.04
CA HIS A 14 -2.78 -2.10 -9.34
C HIS A 14 -2.23 -2.08 -10.77
N ASN A 15 -3.06 -1.77 -11.77
CA ASN A 15 -2.61 -1.69 -13.17
C ASN A 15 -1.64 -0.53 -13.39
N LEU A 16 -1.88 0.63 -12.77
CA LEU A 16 -0.95 1.76 -12.85
C LEU A 16 0.41 1.41 -12.25
N LEU A 17 0.44 0.73 -11.10
CA LEU A 17 1.69 0.27 -10.48
C LEU A 17 2.44 -0.72 -11.35
N ARG A 18 1.74 -1.67 -11.98
CA ARG A 18 2.33 -2.60 -12.95
C ARG A 18 2.91 -1.88 -14.17
N ASP A 19 2.24 -0.82 -14.65
CA ASP A 19 2.53 -0.22 -15.95
C ASP A 19 3.42 1.04 -15.88
N MET A 20 3.62 1.65 -14.70
CA MET A 20 4.37 2.90 -14.55
C MET A 20 5.88 2.74 -14.75
N GLY A 21 6.45 1.60 -14.33
CA GLY A 21 7.87 1.29 -14.52
C GLY A 21 8.18 0.55 -15.82
N GLY A 22 7.16 0.17 -16.59
CA GLY A 22 7.33 -0.74 -17.73
C GLY A 22 7.70 -2.16 -17.28
N ASN A 23 8.58 -2.82 -18.04
CA ASN A 23 9.08 -4.14 -17.65
C ASN A 23 10.06 -3.99 -16.48
N PHE A 24 9.96 -4.87 -15.47
CA PHE A 24 10.88 -4.87 -14.35
C PHE A 24 12.32 -5.18 -14.83
N PRO A 25 13.33 -4.32 -14.54
CA PRO A 25 14.69 -4.52 -15.01
C PRO A 25 15.32 -5.78 -14.40
N LEU A 26 16.00 -6.59 -15.23
CA LEU A 26 16.60 -7.84 -14.77
C LEU A 26 17.82 -7.59 -13.88
N GLU A 27 18.52 -6.47 -14.08
CA GLU A 27 19.64 -6.01 -13.25
C GLU A 27 19.20 -5.80 -11.79
N CYS A 28 17.99 -5.30 -11.55
CA CYS A 28 17.47 -5.06 -10.20
C CYS A 28 17.18 -6.36 -9.43
N LEU A 29 17.01 -7.49 -10.14
CA LEU A 29 16.85 -8.80 -9.49
C LEU A 29 18.13 -9.26 -8.77
N GLN A 30 19.30 -8.73 -9.13
CA GLN A 30 20.56 -9.03 -8.44
C GLN A 30 20.63 -8.39 -7.05
N GLU A 31 19.82 -7.35 -6.82
CA GLU A 31 19.74 -6.60 -5.57
C GLU A 31 18.54 -6.99 -4.71
N ASN A 32 17.98 -8.18 -4.95
CA ASN A 32 16.75 -8.65 -4.32
C ASN A 32 16.78 -8.49 -2.79
N VAL A 33 15.76 -7.80 -2.30
CA VAL A 33 15.52 -7.55 -0.88
C VAL A 33 14.30 -8.32 -0.42
N PHE A 34 14.45 -9.06 0.67
CA PHE A 34 13.32 -9.80 1.24
C PHE A 34 12.58 -8.94 2.26
N VAL A 35 11.42 -8.40 1.86
CA VAL A 35 10.46 -7.77 2.76
C VAL A 35 9.15 -8.56 2.73
N ALA A 36 8.94 -9.39 3.75
CA ALA A 36 7.79 -10.29 3.81
C ALA A 36 6.48 -9.52 3.94
N PHE A 37 5.55 -9.74 3.00
CA PHE A 37 4.20 -9.16 3.07
C PHE A 37 3.42 -9.71 4.28
N PRO A 38 2.82 -8.84 5.12
CA PRO A 38 2.10 -9.25 6.33
C PRO A 38 0.69 -9.78 5.99
N ALA A 39 0.60 -10.94 5.33
CA ALA A 39 -0.66 -11.51 4.87
C ALA A 39 -1.69 -11.72 6.01
N THR A 40 -1.20 -11.95 7.23
CA THR A 40 -2.03 -12.08 8.45
C THR A 40 -2.83 -10.81 8.76
N ALA A 41 -2.35 -9.63 8.35
CA ALA A 41 -3.05 -8.36 8.51
C ALA A 41 -4.39 -8.32 7.75
N PHE A 42 -4.53 -9.15 6.70
CA PHE A 42 -5.73 -9.23 5.85
C PHE A 42 -6.49 -10.54 6.00
N ALA A 43 -6.02 -11.47 6.83
CA ALA A 43 -6.69 -12.74 7.06
C ALA A 43 -8.08 -12.53 7.70
N SER A 44 -9.10 -13.16 7.14
CA SER A 44 -10.42 -13.30 7.76
C SER A 44 -10.50 -14.59 8.58
N SER A 45 -11.19 -14.56 9.72
CA SER A 45 -11.38 -15.71 10.61
C SER A 45 -12.45 -16.69 10.09
N GLY A 46 -12.43 -16.99 8.79
CA GLY A 46 -13.37 -17.92 8.13
C GLY A 46 -14.71 -17.32 7.71
N ALA A 47 -14.94 -16.02 7.97
CA ALA A 47 -16.10 -15.30 7.45
C ALA A 47 -15.85 -14.81 6.00
N PRO A 48 -16.89 -14.79 5.14
CA PRO A 48 -16.76 -14.31 3.75
C PRO A 48 -16.57 -12.79 3.66
N GLN A 49 -16.78 -12.07 4.76
CA GLN A 49 -16.61 -10.62 4.83
C GLN A 49 -15.41 -10.24 5.69
N LEU A 50 -14.72 -9.19 5.25
CA LEU A 50 -13.62 -8.60 5.99
C LEU A 50 -14.14 -8.04 7.32
N SER A 51 -13.44 -8.33 8.43
CA SER A 51 -13.78 -7.76 9.73
C SER A 51 -13.60 -6.24 9.73
N SER A 52 -14.18 -5.53 10.70
CA SER A 52 -13.94 -4.09 10.89
C SER A 52 -12.44 -3.79 11.04
N SER A 53 -11.71 -4.60 11.79
CA SER A 53 -10.25 -4.50 11.92
C SER A 53 -9.52 -4.73 10.59
N GLY A 54 -9.97 -5.69 9.78
CA GLY A 54 -9.41 -5.91 8.45
C GLY A 54 -9.68 -4.73 7.50
N ALA A 55 -10.87 -4.14 7.56
CA ALA A 55 -11.20 -2.94 6.79
C ALA A 55 -10.31 -1.75 7.19
N LYS A 56 -10.09 -1.55 8.50
CA LYS A 56 -9.12 -0.57 8.99
C LYS A 56 -7.69 -0.86 8.52
N ALA A 57 -7.27 -2.13 8.48
CA ALA A 57 -5.96 -2.52 7.98
C ALA A 57 -5.77 -2.12 6.50
N ILE A 58 -6.82 -2.24 5.67
CA ILE A 58 -6.78 -1.73 4.28
C ILE A 58 -6.63 -0.21 4.25
N TYR A 59 -7.39 0.53 5.07
CA TYR A 59 -7.26 1.99 5.17
C TYR A 59 -5.83 2.42 5.56
N GLU A 60 -5.25 1.79 6.58
CA GLU A 60 -3.86 2.07 7.00
C GLU A 60 -2.85 1.67 5.92
N THR A 61 -3.12 0.61 5.14
CA THR A 61 -2.28 0.24 4.00
C THR A 61 -2.26 1.33 2.94
N LEU A 62 -3.43 1.88 2.58
CA LEU A 62 -3.51 2.97 1.61
C LEU A 62 -2.76 4.21 2.09
N LYS A 63 -2.88 4.58 3.37
CA LYS A 63 -2.12 5.69 3.96
C LYS A 63 -0.62 5.45 3.95
N ASN A 64 -0.17 4.24 4.27
CA ASN A 64 1.25 3.93 4.22
C ASN A 64 1.79 3.96 2.79
N ILE A 65 1.00 3.54 1.79
CA ILE A 65 1.35 3.70 0.37
C ILE A 65 1.49 5.19 0.03
N ASP A 66 0.50 6.01 0.39
CA ASP A 66 0.53 7.46 0.15
C ASP A 66 1.81 8.10 0.71
N ILE A 67 2.12 7.85 1.99
CA ILE A 67 3.35 8.32 2.65
C ILE A 67 4.62 7.83 1.94
N LEU A 68 4.63 6.58 1.48
CA LEU A 68 5.80 6.00 0.80
C LEU A 68 6.11 6.73 -0.52
N PHE A 69 5.07 7.22 -1.20
CA PHE A 69 5.16 7.96 -2.45
C PHE A 69 5.24 9.48 -2.26
N GLU A 70 5.09 10.00 -1.03
CA GLU A 70 5.40 11.39 -0.65
C GLU A 70 6.90 11.58 -0.35
N ALA A 71 7.62 10.52 0.00
CA ALA A 71 9.07 10.55 0.25
C ALA A 71 9.88 10.73 -1.06
N ASP A 72 11.10 11.25 -0.92
CA ASP A 72 12.05 11.73 -1.96
C ASP A 72 11.87 11.23 -3.41
N ASP A 73 12.12 12.15 -4.35
CA ASP A 73 11.95 12.07 -5.82
C ASP A 73 11.83 10.64 -6.39
N PRO A 74 10.61 10.18 -6.76
CA PRO A 74 10.44 8.88 -7.39
C PRO A 74 11.26 8.80 -8.69
N PRO A 75 11.66 7.59 -9.12
CA PRO A 75 12.54 7.44 -10.26
C PRO A 75 12.02 8.16 -11.51
N THR A 76 12.83 9.04 -12.10
CA THR A 76 12.50 9.76 -13.34
C THR A 76 12.20 8.84 -14.53
N GLN A 77 12.63 7.59 -14.46
CA GLN A 77 12.38 6.53 -15.44
C GLN A 77 10.92 6.07 -15.47
N TRP A 78 10.16 6.32 -14.39
CA TRP A 78 8.74 5.96 -14.36
C TRP A 78 7.92 6.96 -15.19
N ASP A 79 6.85 6.45 -15.78
CA ASP A 79 5.84 7.26 -16.46
C ASP A 79 5.17 8.20 -15.46
N GLN A 80 5.55 9.47 -15.52
CA GLN A 80 5.12 10.49 -14.55
C GLN A 80 3.60 10.70 -14.57
N GLN A 81 2.95 10.55 -15.73
CA GLN A 81 1.49 10.67 -15.83
C GLN A 81 0.80 9.49 -15.13
N LYS A 82 1.32 8.27 -15.27
CA LYS A 82 0.77 7.10 -14.57
C LYS A 82 1.04 7.17 -13.07
N LEU A 83 2.20 7.68 -12.66
CA LEU A 83 2.55 7.91 -11.27
C LEU A 83 1.60 8.91 -10.61
N GLU A 84 1.39 10.07 -11.24
CA GLU A 84 0.45 11.08 -10.75
C GLU A 84 -0.98 10.52 -10.66
N ASN A 85 -1.44 9.78 -11.68
CA ASN A 85 -2.73 9.11 -11.64
C ASN A 85 -2.82 8.06 -10.52
N PHE A 86 -1.74 7.35 -10.24
CA PHE A 86 -1.68 6.37 -9.16
C PHE A 86 -1.84 7.06 -7.80
N GLN A 87 -1.05 8.09 -7.52
CA GLN A 87 -1.11 8.87 -6.28
C GLN A 87 -2.51 9.49 -6.09
N ASN A 88 -3.07 10.11 -7.14
CA ASN A 88 -4.40 10.71 -7.09
C ASN A 88 -5.51 9.68 -6.77
N ILE A 89 -5.43 8.47 -7.32
CA ILE A 89 -6.42 7.43 -7.03
C ILE A 89 -6.21 6.85 -5.63
N VAL A 90 -4.97 6.64 -5.18
CA VAL A 90 -4.67 6.23 -3.81
C VAL A 90 -5.25 7.24 -2.81
N TYR A 91 -4.99 8.52 -3.00
CA TYR A 91 -5.57 9.60 -2.18
C TYR A 91 -7.10 9.54 -2.17
N ARG A 92 -7.73 9.38 -3.36
CA ARG A 92 -9.18 9.21 -3.45
C ARG A 92 -9.69 7.98 -2.68
N GLN A 93 -8.98 6.85 -2.75
CA GLN A 93 -9.34 5.64 -2.01
C GLN A 93 -9.25 5.87 -0.49
N ILE A 94 -8.27 6.64 -0.01
CA ILE A 94 -8.17 7.04 1.40
C ILE A 94 -9.39 7.87 1.80
N GLU A 95 -9.69 8.93 1.06
CA GLU A 95 -10.83 9.83 1.34
C GLU A 95 -12.15 9.06 1.40
N GLU A 96 -12.40 8.19 0.42
CA GLU A 96 -13.63 7.40 0.34
C GLU A 96 -13.73 6.31 1.43
N SER A 97 -12.60 5.87 2.01
CA SER A 97 -12.54 4.82 3.03
C SER A 97 -12.35 5.32 4.47
N LYS A 98 -12.27 6.63 4.71
CA LYS A 98 -12.17 7.23 6.07
C LYS A 98 -13.21 6.71 7.05
N CYS A 99 -14.42 6.41 6.57
CA CYS A 99 -15.49 5.85 7.37
C CYS A 99 -15.15 4.51 8.05
N MET A 100 -14.12 3.78 7.59
CA MET A 100 -13.66 2.52 8.19
C MET A 100 -13.04 2.75 9.58
N MET A 101 -12.57 3.97 9.86
CA MET A 101 -12.01 4.36 11.16
C MET A 101 -13.07 4.63 12.24
N GLY A 102 -14.36 4.71 11.89
CA GLY A 102 -15.42 5.12 12.82
C GLY A 102 -15.80 4.13 13.93
N SER A 103 -15.09 3.01 14.07
CA SER A 103 -15.35 2.00 15.11
C SER A 103 -14.24 1.99 16.17
N VAL A 104 -14.53 1.47 17.37
CA VAL A 104 -13.53 1.38 18.46
C VAL A 104 -12.35 0.50 18.03
N ASP A 105 -11.14 0.89 18.42
CA ASP A 105 -9.93 0.10 18.20
C ASP A 105 -9.95 -1.15 19.08
N THR A 106 -9.83 -2.31 18.43
CA THR A 106 -9.74 -3.61 19.10
C THR A 106 -8.28 -4.03 19.21
N SER A 107 -7.96 -4.99 20.09
CA SER A 107 -6.62 -5.59 20.14
C SER A 107 -6.20 -6.21 18.80
N ASP A 108 -7.13 -6.81 18.07
CA ASP A 108 -6.90 -7.35 16.72
C ASP A 108 -6.51 -6.25 15.73
N TYR A 109 -7.13 -5.08 15.78
CA TYR A 109 -6.70 -3.94 14.95
C TYR A 109 -5.26 -3.50 15.26
N LEU A 110 -4.90 -3.37 16.54
CA LEU A 110 -3.54 -2.95 16.95
C LEU A 110 -2.47 -3.90 16.41
N ILE A 111 -2.68 -5.21 16.51
CA ILE A 111 -1.75 -6.23 15.99
C ILE A 111 -1.59 -6.12 14.46
N ARG A 112 -2.69 -5.92 13.73
CA ARG A 112 -2.66 -5.75 12.27
C ARG A 112 -1.89 -4.49 11.89
N THR A 113 -2.15 -3.39 12.55
CA THR A 113 -1.49 -2.10 12.29
C THR A 113 -0.01 -2.14 12.64
N GLU A 114 0.38 -2.81 13.73
CA GLU A 114 1.79 -3.03 14.05
C GLU A 114 2.52 -3.79 12.93
N GLY A 115 1.95 -4.90 12.46
CA GLY A 115 2.52 -5.68 11.36
C GLY A 115 2.65 -4.88 10.04
N LEU A 116 1.65 -4.04 9.74
CA LEU A 116 1.70 -3.13 8.58
C LEU A 116 2.79 -2.07 8.75
N ASN A 117 2.88 -1.44 9.91
CA ASN A 117 3.90 -0.43 10.20
C ASN A 117 5.32 -1.01 10.11
N THR A 118 5.53 -2.23 10.62
CA THR A 118 6.81 -2.94 10.44
C THR A 118 7.11 -3.19 8.96
N TYR A 119 6.12 -3.66 8.19
CA TYR A 119 6.30 -3.93 6.76
C TYR A 119 6.70 -2.68 5.97
N PHE A 120 5.92 -1.60 6.08
CA PHE A 120 6.22 -0.35 5.37
C PHE A 120 7.48 0.34 5.90
N GLY A 121 7.75 0.24 7.20
CA GLY A 121 9.01 0.69 7.79
C GLY A 121 10.23 -0.02 7.19
N ASN A 122 10.14 -1.34 6.97
CA ASN A 122 11.21 -2.10 6.32
C ASN A 122 11.40 -1.70 4.85
N ILE A 123 10.32 -1.43 4.10
CA ILE A 123 10.42 -0.90 2.73
C ILE A 123 11.14 0.45 2.74
N ALA A 124 10.71 1.37 3.60
CA ALA A 124 11.32 2.70 3.71
C ALA A 124 12.80 2.64 4.13
N ALA A 125 13.16 1.70 5.00
CA ALA A 125 14.56 1.47 5.39
C ALA A 125 15.41 0.99 4.19
N VAL A 126 14.89 0.06 3.38
CA VAL A 126 15.56 -0.41 2.16
C VAL A 126 15.75 0.71 1.16
N LEU A 127 14.70 1.50 0.89
CA LEU A 127 14.79 2.65 -0.03
C LEU A 127 15.91 3.62 0.39
N LYS A 128 16.01 3.90 1.70
CA LYS A 128 17.08 4.74 2.27
C LYS A 128 18.45 4.10 2.17
N GLU A 129 18.58 2.81 2.49
CA GLU A 129 19.86 2.06 2.37
C GLU A 129 20.38 2.07 0.94
N LYS A 130 19.48 1.95 -0.04
CA LYS A 130 19.77 2.01 -1.48
C LYS A 130 19.91 3.42 -2.02
N ASN A 131 19.80 4.44 -1.17
CA ASN A 131 19.86 5.85 -1.54
C ASN A 131 18.91 6.19 -2.70
N PHE A 132 17.70 5.62 -2.67
CA PHE A 132 16.66 5.80 -3.68
C PHE A 132 17.15 5.53 -5.11
N SER A 133 18.06 4.55 -5.27
CA SER A 133 18.47 4.07 -6.58
C SER A 133 17.27 3.59 -7.39
N TYR A 134 17.44 3.47 -8.71
CA TYR A 134 16.39 2.98 -9.59
C TYR A 134 15.87 1.55 -9.28
N CYS A 135 16.67 0.69 -8.63
CA CYS A 135 16.35 -0.72 -8.40
C CYS A 135 15.54 -1.06 -7.12
#